data_AF-A0A497LUM8-F1
#
_entry.id   AF-A0A497LUM8-F1
#
_cell.length_a   1.000
_cell.length_b   1.000
_cell.length_c   1.000
_cell.angle_alpha   90.00
_cell.angle_beta   90.00
_cell.angle_gamma   90.00
#
_symmetry.space_group_name_H-M   'P 1'
#
loop_
_entity.id
_entity.type
_entity.pdbx_description
1 polymer ?
#
loop_
_entity_poly.entity_id
_entity_poly.type
_entity_poly.pdbx_seq_one_letter_code
_entity_poly.pdbx_strand_id
1 'polypeptide(L)' 'MGVLHVKVNGKTYRLDDQMTAEEAKEVMNLPPNYVLVNSQNEVIKGKLEGQVRDGETLSYYPNIKYW' A
#
# COMPACT_ATOMS: atom_id res chain seq x y z
N MET A 1 10.44 -6.95 13.07
CA MET A 1 10.41 -6.60 11.64
C MET A 1 9.67 -7.72 10.95
N GLY A 2 8.40 -7.47 10.68
CA GLY A 2 7.52 -8.41 9.99
C GLY A 2 7.56 -8.13 8.49
N VAL A 3 7.64 -9.19 7.70
CA VAL A 3 7.52 -9.10 6.25
C VAL A 3 6.07 -9.36 5.88
N LEU A 4 5.47 -8.46 5.09
CA LEU A 4 4.12 -8.58 4.56
C LEU A 4 4.18 -8.97 3.07
N HIS A 5 3.44 -9.99 2.68
CA HIS A 5 3.20 -10.38 1.30
C HIS A 5 1.86 -9.81 0.86
N VAL A 6 1.87 -8.72 0.11
CA VAL A 6 0.65 -8.06 -0.33
C VAL A 6 0.37 -8.33 -1.80
N LYS A 7 -0.90 -8.43 -2.17
CA LYS A 7 -1.32 -8.57 -3.57
C LYS A 7 -1.81 -7.22 -4.10
N VAL A 8 -1.21 -6.75 -5.17
CA VAL A 8 -1.58 -5.49 -5.82
C VAL A 8 -1.65 -5.71 -7.31
N ASN A 9 -2.82 -5.44 -7.90
CA ASN A 9 -3.09 -5.63 -9.32
C ASN A 9 -2.64 -7.01 -9.87
N GLY A 10 -2.93 -8.07 -9.11
CA GLY A 10 -2.57 -9.45 -9.48
C GLY A 10 -1.09 -9.83 -9.27
N LYS A 11 -0.23 -8.92 -8.85
CA LYS A 11 1.17 -9.19 -8.48
C LYS A 11 1.32 -9.28 -6.97
N THR A 12 2.23 -10.13 -6.50
CA THR A 12 2.58 -10.21 -5.08
C THR A 12 3.86 -9.42 -4.82
N TYR A 13 3.82 -8.54 -3.82
CA TYR A 13 4.94 -7.73 -3.38
C TYR A 13 5.33 -8.11 -1.97
N ARG A 14 6.62 -8.02 -1.67
CA ARG A 14 7.18 -8.24 -0.34
C ARG A 14 7.51 -6.88 0.26
N LEU A 15 6.75 -6.49 1.28
CA LEU A 15 6.83 -5.21 1.98
C LEU A 15 7.28 -5.43 3.44
N ASP A 16 7.86 -4.41 4.06
CA ASP A 16 8.20 -4.40 5.48
C ASP A 16 7.06 -3.74 6.27
N ASP A 17 6.62 -4.31 7.39
CA ASP A 17 5.55 -3.72 8.20
C ASP A 17 5.90 -2.34 8.76
N GLN A 18 7.19 -2.03 8.94
CA GLN A 18 7.66 -0.73 9.40
C GLN A 18 7.72 0.33 8.30
N MET A 19 7.62 -0.05 7.02
CA MET A 19 7.70 0.91 5.92
C MET A 19 6.46 1.79 5.86
N THR A 20 6.64 2.99 5.33
CA THR A 20 5.57 3.94 5.06
C THR A 20 4.81 3.60 3.78
N ALA A 21 3.59 4.12 3.65
CA ALA A 21 2.81 4.02 2.44
C ALA A 21 3.54 4.63 1.22
N GLU A 22 4.36 5.66 1.44
CA GLU A 22 5.22 6.26 0.43
C GLU A 22 6.30 5.27 -0.05
N GLU A 23 7.06 4.68 0.86
CA GLU A 23 8.09 3.66 0.53
C GLU A 23 7.45 2.43 -0.13
N ALA A 24 6.28 2.00 0.35
CA ALA A 24 5.54 0.92 -0.26
C ALA A 24 5.17 1.22 -1.72
N LYS A 25 4.75 2.46 -2.02
CA LYS A 25 4.49 2.90 -3.40
C LYS A 25 5.75 2.86 -4.26
N GLU A 26 6.90 3.27 -3.73
CA GLU A 26 8.17 3.19 -4.45
C GLU A 26 8.55 1.74 -4.79
N VAL A 27 8.42 0.81 -3.84
CA VAL A 27 8.65 -0.64 -4.08
C VAL A 27 7.70 -1.19 -5.14
N MET A 28 6.45 -0.72 -5.15
CA MET A 28 5.45 -1.12 -6.14
C MET A 28 5.56 -0.38 -7.48
N ASN A 29 6.50 0.56 -7.62
CA ASN A 29 6.65 1.46 -8.76
C ASN A 29 5.35 2.24 -9.08
N LEU A 30 4.66 2.68 -8.03
CA LEU A 30 3.44 3.49 -8.11
C LEU A 30 3.77 4.99 -8.01
N PRO A 31 3.08 5.86 -8.77
CA PRO A 31 3.31 7.30 -8.66
C PRO A 31 2.95 7.85 -7.26
N PRO A 32 3.65 8.88 -6.77
CA PRO A 32 3.48 9.38 -5.40
C PRO A 32 2.09 9.96 -5.12
N ASN A 33 1.40 10.47 -6.15
CA ASN A 33 0.04 10.99 -6.04
C ASN A 33 -1.03 9.89 -5.91
N TYR A 34 -0.67 8.61 -5.91
CA TYR A 34 -1.61 7.53 -5.68
C TYR A 34 -1.87 7.34 -4.19
N VAL A 35 -3.10 6.96 -3.88
CA VAL A 35 -3.55 6.59 -2.54
C VAL A 35 -3.68 5.08 -2.50
N LEU A 36 -3.08 4.47 -1.47
CA LEU A 36 -3.22 3.05 -1.17
C LEU A 36 -4.40 2.84 -0.22
N VAL A 37 -5.19 1.81 -0.48
CA VAL A 37 -6.27 1.35 0.39
C VAL A 37 -6.14 -0.14 0.67
N ASN A 38 -6.50 -0.53 1.90
CA ASN A 38 -6.54 -1.92 2.31
C ASN A 38 -7.82 -2.62 1.80
N SER A 39 -7.99 -3.90 2.12
CA SER A 39 -9.16 -4.68 1.71
C SER A 39 -10.48 -4.22 2.34
N GLN A 40 -10.40 -3.39 3.39
CA GLN A 40 -11.55 -2.78 4.07
C GLN A 40 -11.89 -1.41 3.48
N ASN A 41 -11.26 -1.01 2.37
CA ASN A 41 -11.35 0.31 1.75
C ASN A 41 -10.88 1.46 2.65
N GLU A 42 -10.04 1.18 3.64
CA GLU A 42 -9.44 2.20 4.48
C GLU A 42 -8.15 2.72 3.85
N VAL A 43 -7.97 4.04 3.90
CA VAL A 43 -6.76 4.69 3.38
C VAL A 43 -5.59 4.39 4.30
N ILE A 44 -4.53 3.80 3.74
CA ILE A 44 -3.29 3.52 4.46
C ILE A 44 -2.50 4.82 4.59
N LYS A 45 -2.27 5.27 5.82
CA LYS A 45 -1.52 6.51 6.13
C LYS A 45 -0.33 6.19 7.03
N GLY A 46 0.87 6.64 6.66
CA GLY A 46 2.06 6.35 7.45
C GLY A 46 2.48 4.88 7.33
N LYS A 47 2.80 4.22 8.46
CA LYS A 47 3.35 2.85 8.49
C LYS A 47 2.32 1.77 8.12
N LEU A 48 2.76 0.69 7.48
CA LEU A 48 1.88 -0.44 7.13
C LEU A 48 1.42 -1.25 8.35
N GLU A 49 2.22 -1.29 9.42
CA GLU A 49 1.93 -2.01 10.66
C GLU A 49 0.54 -1.64 11.22
N GLY A 50 -0.29 -2.67 11.46
CA GLY A 50 -1.65 -2.52 11.98
C GLY A 50 -2.70 -2.08 10.96
N GLN A 51 -2.30 -1.61 9.78
CA GLN A 51 -3.21 -1.21 8.69
C GLN A 51 -3.30 -2.25 7.58
N VAL A 52 -2.26 -3.06 7.42
CA VAL A 52 -2.14 -4.09 6.39
C VAL A 52 -1.78 -5.44 7.02
N ARG A 53 -2.43 -6.50 6.56
CA ARG A 53 -2.18 -7.88 6.97
C ARG A 53 -1.37 -8.65 5.92
N ASP A 54 -0.62 -9.65 6.38
CA ASP A 54 0.07 -10.56 5.47
C ASP A 54 -0.95 -11.32 4.60
N GLY A 55 -0.67 -11.40 3.29
CA GLY A 55 -1.55 -12.00 2.29
C GLY A 55 -2.69 -11.10 1.78
N GLU A 56 -2.82 -9.88 2.30
CA GLU A 56 -3.91 -8.96 1.96
C GLU A 56 -3.78 -8.39 0.54
N THR A 57 -4.92 -8.14 -0.10
CA THR A 57 -4.98 -7.44 -1.38
C THR A 57 -5.12 -5.94 -1.14
N LEU A 58 -4.17 -5.15 -1.62
CA LEU A 58 -4.25 -3.69 -1.62
C LEU A 58 -4.75 -3.19 -2.97
N SER A 59 -5.51 -2.10 -2.92
CA SER A 59 -5.93 -1.36 -4.10
C SER A 59 -5.35 0.05 -4.08
N TYR A 60 -5.33 0.71 -5.24
CA TYR A 60 -4.87 2.08 -5.34
C TYR A 60 -5.70 2.88 -6.33
N TYR A 61 -5.76 4.19 -6.11
CA TYR A 61 -6.38 5.13 -7.05
C TYR A 61 -5.57 6.44 -7.10
N PRO A 62 -5.60 7.16 -8.25
CA PRO A 62 -4.95 8.45 -8.35
C PRO A 62 -5.68 9.48 -7.48
N ASN A 63 -4.95 10.23 -6.65
CA ASN A 63 -5.47 11.43 -6.01
C ASN A 63 -5.40 12.59 -6.99
N ILE A 64 -6.46 12.75 -7.78
CA ILE A 64 -6.62 13.89 -8.68
C ILE A 64 -7.26 15.00 -7.86
N LYS A 65 -6.45 15.94 -7.37
CA LYS A 65 -7.01 17.22 -6.93
C LYS A 65 -7.52 17.92 -8.19
N TYR A 66 -8.83 18.08 -8.32
CA TYR A 66 -9.41 18.96 -9.34
C TYR A 66 -8.96 20.40 -9.04
N TRP A 67 -8.57 21.09 -10.09
CA TRP A 67 -8.10 22.48 -10.06
C TRP A 67 -9.31 23.40 -10.26
#